data_AF-C4YQJ7-F1
#
_entry.id   AF-C4YQJ7-F1
#
_cell.length_a   1.000
_cell.length_b   1.000
_cell.length_c   1.000
_cell.angle_alpha   90.00
_cell.angle_beta   90.00
_cell.angle_gamma   90.00
#
_symmetry.space_group_name_H-M   'P 1'
#
loop_
_entity.id
_entity.type
_entity.pdbx_description
1 polymer ?
#
loop_
_entity_poly.entity_id
_entity_poly.type
_entity_poly.pdbx_seq_one_letter_code
_entity_poly.pdbx_strand_id
1 'polypeptide(L)'
;MIELLGLVNSGLEDMAPLAWRIYTSWEYAGQPVIHSENKTSTMAKEFKEIFFSYRCKSAFYGGCGDSVNSVGILWDRMFPYTIKTANVDHIRHAISIDEKRSKYKQQLFSPIESSDVGSKGSNTYSSPISYGSFTSVRSLVDILKRFVERFNRRKSRPLPAINDLIEVYFPGNHGDIGGGWKASSDNQVLSSVSLRWMLAHAIKYGVRFQPQSISQWSSDHPPISSFLSPNHDILSFSSKSPDSRSDIVLPEFPIKLFAGRGEESFLYVLFWWILELIPFLRITEIQEDGYWKRAFVPNLGKHRVLPSTSLFHWSVFYRLHYAADYNPKNLHNLSLGEKFIESLMQFKIFKFNEIYSYSENLTVKKIKNDWTPRFWKKVPDELSEYLEKDANL
;
A
#
# COMPACT_ATOMS: atom_id res chain seq x y z
N MET A 1 -10.53 3.07 13.78
CA MET A 1 -10.85 2.54 15.12
C MET A 1 -10.24 3.39 16.23
N ILE A 2 -8.91 3.60 16.24
CA ILE A 2 -8.20 4.40 17.27
C ILE A 2 -8.78 5.82 17.41
N GLU A 3 -9.12 6.49 16.31
CA GLU A 3 -9.73 7.82 16.39
C GLU A 3 -11.08 7.82 17.14
N LEU A 4 -11.89 6.77 16.95
CA LEU A 4 -13.20 6.62 17.56
C LEU A 4 -13.12 6.16 19.02
N LEU A 5 -12.27 5.17 19.33
CA LEU A 5 -12.26 4.49 20.63
C LEU A 5 -11.03 4.77 21.49
N GLY A 6 -9.98 5.37 20.94
CA GLY A 6 -8.69 5.54 21.62
C GLY A 6 -7.79 4.32 21.53
N LEU A 7 -6.63 4.40 22.19
CA LEU A 7 -5.73 3.28 22.45
C LEU A 7 -5.95 2.80 23.88
N VAL A 8 -6.06 1.50 24.08
CA VAL A 8 -6.25 0.94 25.42
C VAL A 8 -4.94 1.04 26.20
N ASN A 9 -5.00 1.41 27.49
CA ASN A 9 -3.82 1.48 28.35
C ASN A 9 -3.15 0.10 28.50
N SER A 10 -1.84 0.11 28.75
CA SER A 10 -1.08 -1.09 29.12
C SER A 10 -1.71 -1.78 30.33
N GLY A 11 -1.90 -3.11 30.25
CA GLY A 11 -2.57 -3.91 31.28
C GLY A 11 -4.09 -4.02 31.15
N LEU A 12 -4.69 -3.44 30.09
CA LEU A 12 -6.11 -3.57 29.77
C LEU A 12 -6.32 -4.28 28.42
N GLU A 13 -5.39 -5.13 27.99
CA GLU A 13 -5.43 -5.83 26.69
C GLU A 13 -6.73 -6.61 26.49
N ASP A 14 -7.31 -7.13 27.59
CA ASP A 14 -8.59 -7.85 27.62
C ASP A 14 -9.81 -7.00 27.21
N MET A 15 -9.65 -5.67 27.12
CA MET A 15 -10.68 -4.77 26.60
C MET A 15 -10.68 -4.68 25.07
N ALA A 16 -9.67 -5.20 24.38
CA ALA A 16 -9.62 -5.17 22.91
C ALA A 16 -10.83 -5.84 22.24
N PRO A 17 -11.33 -7.01 22.68
CA PRO A 17 -12.56 -7.59 22.15
C PRO A 17 -13.80 -6.72 22.38
N LEU A 18 -13.89 -6.04 23.53
CA LEU A 18 -14.99 -5.11 23.83
C LEU A 18 -14.91 -3.87 22.93
N ALA A 19 -13.72 -3.29 22.77
CA ALA A 19 -13.47 -2.19 21.86
C ALA A 19 -13.90 -2.57 20.43
N TRP A 20 -13.53 -3.76 19.96
CA TRP A 20 -13.93 -4.26 18.65
C TRP A 20 -15.45 -4.42 18.52
N ARG A 21 -16.12 -4.93 19.54
CA ARG A 21 -17.59 -5.04 19.57
C ARG A 21 -18.29 -3.68 19.51
N ILE A 22 -17.77 -2.69 20.23
CA ILE A 22 -18.30 -1.32 20.20
C ILE A 22 -18.08 -0.72 18.80
N TYR A 23 -16.87 -0.84 18.25
CA TYR A 23 -16.54 -0.37 16.90
C TYR A 23 -17.44 -0.97 15.83
N THR A 24 -17.58 -2.30 15.83
CA THR A 24 -18.42 -3.02 14.87
C THR A 24 -19.90 -2.67 15.05
N SER A 25 -20.41 -2.57 16.28
CA SER A 25 -21.80 -2.15 16.53
C SER A 25 -22.10 -0.74 15.99
N TRP A 26 -21.15 0.19 16.13
CA TRP A 26 -21.24 1.53 15.57
C TRP A 26 -21.18 1.53 14.04
N GLU A 27 -20.35 0.66 13.44
CA GLU A 27 -20.27 0.46 11.99
C GLU A 27 -21.60 -0.07 11.42
N TYR A 28 -22.16 -1.11 12.06
CA TYR A 28 -23.47 -1.69 11.73
C TYR A 28 -24.64 -0.72 11.94
N ALA A 29 -24.48 0.31 12.77
CA ALA A 29 -25.53 1.28 13.06
C ALA A 29 -25.64 2.42 12.04
N GLY A 30 -24.85 2.44 10.96
CA GLY A 30 -24.89 3.57 10.02
C GLY A 30 -23.65 4.47 10.03
N GLN A 31 -22.64 4.18 10.86
CA GLN A 31 -21.58 5.13 11.22
C GLN A 31 -22.14 6.48 11.71
N PRO A 32 -23.03 6.48 12.71
CA PRO A 32 -23.69 7.69 13.18
C PRO A 32 -22.67 8.75 13.63
N VAL A 33 -23.00 10.03 13.45
CA VAL A 33 -22.14 11.14 13.87
C VAL A 33 -21.96 11.06 15.39
N ILE A 34 -20.75 11.34 15.89
CA ILE A 34 -20.41 11.21 17.32
C ILE A 34 -21.31 12.10 18.21
N HIS A 35 -21.82 13.21 17.66
CA HIS A 35 -22.74 14.13 18.34
C HIS A 35 -24.23 13.82 18.14
N SER A 36 -24.58 12.73 17.44
CA SER A 36 -25.97 12.28 17.36
C SER A 36 -26.32 11.47 18.60
N GLU A 37 -27.57 11.56 19.08
CA GLU A 37 -28.13 10.79 20.21
C GLU A 37 -28.29 9.29 19.90
N ASN A 38 -27.34 8.69 19.20
CA ASN A 38 -27.31 7.27 18.91
C ASN A 38 -26.54 6.53 20.00
N LYS A 39 -27.16 5.49 20.57
CA LYS A 39 -26.57 4.64 21.63
C LYS A 39 -25.16 4.16 21.29
N THR A 40 -24.90 3.80 20.04
CA THR A 40 -23.60 3.32 19.59
C THR A 40 -22.51 4.40 19.57
N SER A 41 -22.87 5.65 19.24
CA SER A 41 -21.96 6.80 19.35
C SER A 41 -21.65 7.13 20.81
N THR A 42 -22.66 7.08 21.68
CA THR A 42 -22.49 7.30 23.12
C THR A 42 -21.58 6.25 23.75
N MET A 43 -21.80 4.95 23.45
CA MET A 43 -20.95 3.87 23.95
C MET A 43 -19.49 4.01 23.48
N ALA A 44 -19.27 4.41 22.23
CA ALA A 44 -17.92 4.67 21.73
C ALA A 44 -17.25 5.85 22.46
N LYS A 45 -18.01 6.91 22.74
CA LYS A 45 -17.52 8.09 23.47
C LYS A 45 -17.20 7.74 24.92
N GLU A 46 -18.10 7.07 25.63
CA GLU A 46 -17.90 6.63 27.03
C GLU A 46 -16.73 5.65 27.14
N PHE A 47 -16.64 4.67 26.23
CA PHE A 47 -15.52 3.74 26.20
C PHE A 47 -14.18 4.49 26.07
N LYS A 48 -14.14 5.46 25.15
CA LYS A 48 -12.97 6.31 24.99
C LYS A 48 -12.70 7.13 26.26
N GLU A 49 -13.69 7.74 26.88
CA GLU A 49 -13.48 8.55 28.10
C GLU A 49 -13.00 7.72 29.31
N ILE A 50 -13.46 6.46 29.44
CA ILE A 50 -13.16 5.60 30.59
C ILE A 50 -11.80 4.90 30.44
N PHE A 51 -11.52 4.34 29.27
CA PHE A 51 -10.37 3.45 29.07
C PHE A 51 -9.18 4.12 28.38
N PHE A 52 -9.32 5.38 27.96
CA PHE A 52 -8.25 6.14 27.32
C PHE A 52 -7.64 7.16 28.28
N SER A 53 -6.32 7.23 28.32
CA SER A 53 -5.59 8.29 29.00
C SER A 53 -4.77 9.09 28.00
N TYR A 54 -4.98 10.42 27.99
CA TYR A 54 -4.28 11.43 27.19
C TYR A 54 -4.39 11.31 25.66
N ARG A 55 -4.33 12.46 24.98
CA ARG A 55 -4.27 12.56 23.51
C ARG A 55 -2.98 11.90 23.00
N CYS A 56 -2.97 10.58 22.83
CA CYS A 56 -1.95 9.88 22.06
C CYS A 56 -2.11 10.28 20.60
N LYS A 57 -1.34 11.28 20.18
CA LYS A 57 -0.93 11.39 18.80
C LYS A 57 0.19 10.38 18.59
N SER A 58 0.02 9.48 17.63
CA SER A 58 1.14 8.67 17.17
C SER A 58 2.01 9.55 16.31
N ALA A 59 3.28 9.71 16.65
CA ALA A 59 4.22 10.45 15.81
C ALA A 59 4.34 9.78 14.43
N PHE A 60 4.31 8.45 14.38
CA PHE A 60 4.54 7.68 13.15
C PHE A 60 3.51 6.56 12.98
N TYR A 61 2.99 6.42 11.76
CA TYR A 61 2.28 5.22 11.31
C TYR A 61 2.98 4.67 10.08
N GLY A 62 3.67 3.55 10.25
CA GLY A 62 4.07 2.70 9.14
C GLY A 62 2.86 1.88 8.73
N GLY A 63 2.18 2.27 7.67
CA GLY A 63 1.07 1.50 7.14
C GLY A 63 1.54 0.09 6.81
N CYS A 64 0.78 -0.92 7.25
CA CYS A 64 0.94 -2.30 6.81
C CYS A 64 1.20 -2.31 5.29
N GLY A 65 2.26 -2.99 4.87
CA GLY A 65 2.67 -3.03 3.47
C GLY A 65 1.48 -3.34 2.56
N ASP A 66 1.29 -2.50 1.55
CA ASP A 66 0.25 -2.57 0.54
C ASP A 66 -1.17 -2.70 1.12
N SER A 67 -1.65 -1.68 1.85
CA SER A 67 -2.98 -1.70 2.48
C SER A 67 -4.09 -1.91 1.44
N VAL A 68 -4.85 -2.99 1.61
CA VAL A 68 -5.96 -3.37 0.72
C VAL A 68 -7.30 -3.31 1.44
N ASN A 69 -8.31 -2.87 0.70
CA ASN A 69 -9.69 -2.88 1.19
C ASN A 69 -10.40 -4.18 0.78
N SER A 70 -10.09 -5.30 1.43
CA SER A 70 -10.61 -6.63 1.03
C SER A 70 -11.42 -7.34 2.11
N VAL A 71 -12.17 -6.60 2.92
CA VAL A 71 -12.98 -7.22 3.97
C VAL A 71 -14.36 -7.58 3.43
N GLY A 72 -14.49 -8.81 2.89
CA GLY A 72 -15.76 -9.41 2.46
C GLY A 72 -15.69 -10.21 1.15
N ILE A 73 -16.48 -11.29 1.05
CA ILE A 73 -16.46 -12.23 -0.09
C ILE A 73 -16.99 -11.56 -1.38
N LEU A 74 -18.10 -10.83 -1.30
CA LEU A 74 -18.76 -10.20 -2.47
C LEU A 74 -18.59 -8.68 -2.53
N TRP A 75 -18.48 -8.00 -1.39
CA TRP A 75 -18.39 -6.54 -1.28
C TRP A 75 -17.32 -6.16 -0.27
N ASP A 76 -16.50 -5.17 -0.61
CA ASP A 76 -15.41 -4.70 0.25
C ASP A 76 -15.95 -3.70 1.29
N ARG A 77 -15.67 -3.92 2.58
CA ARG A 77 -16.10 -3.01 3.66
C ARG A 77 -15.12 -1.86 3.82
N MET A 78 -15.54 -0.63 3.52
CA MET A 78 -14.75 0.56 3.89
C MET A 78 -14.94 0.89 5.36
N PHE A 79 -13.88 0.73 6.14
CA PHE A 79 -13.85 1.21 7.51
C PHE A 79 -13.59 2.72 7.55
N PRO A 80 -14.41 3.52 8.22
CA PRO A 80 -14.14 4.95 8.39
C PRO A 80 -12.90 5.11 9.29
N TYR A 81 -12.13 6.16 9.02
CA TYR A 81 -10.84 6.46 9.64
C TYR A 81 -9.66 5.56 9.22
N THR A 82 -9.80 4.72 8.19
CA THR A 82 -8.65 4.00 7.61
C THR A 82 -7.95 4.75 6.48
N ILE A 83 -8.65 5.68 5.83
CA ILE A 83 -8.15 6.48 4.69
C ILE A 83 -7.74 7.91 5.10
N LYS A 84 -8.23 8.37 6.26
CA LYS A 84 -8.01 9.70 6.81
C LYS A 84 -8.00 9.61 8.34
N THR A 85 -6.94 10.06 8.99
CA THR A 85 -6.90 10.12 10.46
C THR A 85 -6.21 11.39 10.93
N ALA A 86 -6.70 11.96 12.03
CA ALA A 86 -6.11 13.13 12.68
C ALA A 86 -5.13 12.76 13.81
N ASN A 87 -5.00 11.47 14.10
CA ASN A 87 -4.26 10.96 15.25
C ASN A 87 -2.81 10.61 14.92
N VAL A 88 -2.39 10.77 13.67
CA VAL A 88 -1.04 10.43 13.21
C VAL A 88 -0.42 11.65 12.55
N ASP A 89 0.79 12.01 12.97
CA ASP A 89 1.51 13.15 12.40
C ASP A 89 2.25 12.78 11.10
N HIS A 90 2.88 11.60 11.04
CA HIS A 90 3.62 11.11 9.88
C HIS A 90 3.09 9.74 9.38
N ILE A 91 2.65 9.67 8.12
CA ILE A 91 2.15 8.44 7.48
C ILE A 91 3.09 7.99 6.37
N ARG A 92 3.54 6.73 6.43
CA ARG A 92 4.32 6.09 5.36
C ARG A 92 3.58 4.87 4.85
N HIS A 93 3.40 4.79 3.53
CA HIS A 93 2.66 3.72 2.89
C HIS A 93 3.47 3.15 1.73
N ALA A 94 3.89 1.89 1.86
CA ALA A 94 4.52 1.13 0.79
C ALA A 94 3.44 0.42 -0.03
N ILE A 95 3.47 0.57 -1.36
CA ILE A 95 2.42 0.08 -2.27
C ILE A 95 3.03 -0.85 -3.32
N SER A 96 2.34 -1.93 -3.65
CA SER A 96 2.75 -2.89 -4.68
C SER A 96 2.44 -2.39 -6.10
N ILE A 97 3.43 -2.51 -7.01
CA ILE A 97 3.26 -2.27 -8.45
C ILE A 97 2.69 -3.50 -9.18
N ASP A 98 3.08 -4.70 -8.78
CA ASP A 98 2.82 -5.93 -9.54
C ASP A 98 1.61 -6.74 -9.07
N GLU A 99 0.93 -6.30 -8.01
CA GLU A 99 -0.30 -6.94 -7.55
C GLU A 99 -1.43 -6.80 -8.59
N LYS A 100 -2.01 -7.95 -8.95
CA LYS A 100 -2.99 -8.07 -10.03
C LYS A 100 -4.36 -8.56 -9.56
N ARG A 101 -4.49 -9.09 -8.33
CA ARG A 101 -5.75 -9.65 -7.84
C ARG A 101 -6.79 -8.54 -7.66
N SER A 102 -7.98 -8.80 -8.19
CA SER A 102 -9.15 -7.93 -8.19
C SER A 102 -9.61 -7.52 -6.80
N LYS A 103 -9.41 -8.40 -5.82
CA LYS A 103 -9.72 -8.20 -4.40
C LYS A 103 -8.61 -7.51 -3.61
N TYR A 104 -7.41 -7.38 -4.18
CA TYR A 104 -6.28 -6.66 -3.59
C TYR A 104 -6.09 -5.34 -4.32
N LYS A 105 -7.16 -4.52 -4.37
CA LYS A 105 -7.03 -3.14 -4.85
C LYS A 105 -6.42 -2.29 -3.75
N GLN A 106 -5.41 -1.51 -4.13
CA GLN A 106 -4.76 -0.56 -3.24
C GLN A 106 -5.79 0.41 -2.66
N GLN A 107 -5.68 0.67 -1.36
CA GLN A 107 -6.41 1.72 -0.68
C GLN A 107 -5.44 2.86 -0.39
N LEU A 108 -5.38 3.84 -1.29
CA LEU A 108 -4.57 5.04 -1.11
C LEU A 108 -5.18 5.93 -0.03
N PHE A 109 -4.32 6.61 0.74
CA PHE A 109 -4.74 7.71 1.58
C PHE A 109 -5.19 8.88 0.69
N SER A 110 -6.25 9.58 1.07
CA SER A 110 -6.70 10.73 0.29
C SER A 110 -5.87 11.95 0.68
N PRO A 111 -5.13 12.57 -0.27
CA PRO A 111 -4.46 13.83 -0.02
C PRO A 111 -5.49 14.96 0.20
N ILE A 112 -5.03 16.03 0.85
CA ILE A 112 -5.80 17.25 1.15
C ILE A 112 -6.31 17.87 -0.16
N GLU A 113 -7.58 18.27 -0.20
CA GLU A 113 -8.00 19.34 -1.10
C GLU A 113 -7.51 20.65 -0.47
N SER A 114 -6.45 21.24 -1.01
CA SER A 114 -6.10 22.61 -0.65
C SER A 114 -7.31 23.47 -0.99
N SER A 115 -7.82 24.18 0.01
CA SER A 115 -8.82 25.22 -0.19
C SER A 115 -8.19 26.39 -0.93
N ASP A 116 -7.92 26.22 -2.22
CA ASP A 116 -7.69 27.33 -3.13
C ASP A 116 -9.04 27.87 -3.58
N VAL A 117 -9.19 29.17 -3.34
CA VAL A 117 -10.32 29.99 -3.68
C VAL A 117 -10.56 29.93 -5.19
N GLY A 118 -11.71 29.39 -5.58
CA GLY A 118 -12.27 29.60 -6.92
C GLY A 118 -11.94 28.53 -7.96
N SER A 119 -12.52 27.34 -7.84
CA SER A 119 -12.87 26.57 -9.03
C SER A 119 -14.13 25.77 -8.80
N LYS A 120 -15.18 26.11 -9.55
CA LYS A 120 -16.41 25.33 -9.61
C LYS A 120 -16.10 24.01 -10.33
N GLY A 121 -16.28 22.90 -9.63
CA GLY A 121 -16.51 21.60 -10.25
C GLY A 121 -15.52 20.53 -9.85
N SER A 122 -16.08 19.35 -9.55
CA SER A 122 -15.41 18.07 -9.44
C SER A 122 -14.48 17.88 -8.23
N ASN A 123 -15.04 17.33 -7.16
CA ASN A 123 -14.43 16.17 -6.49
C ASN A 123 -15.53 15.38 -5.76
N THR A 124 -15.84 14.20 -6.29
CA THR A 124 -16.83 13.28 -5.70
C THR A 124 -16.19 11.92 -5.49
N TYR A 125 -15.34 11.80 -4.47
CA TYR A 125 -14.99 10.49 -3.93
C TYR A 125 -16.22 9.94 -3.20
N SER A 126 -16.79 8.89 -3.80
CA SER A 126 -18.00 8.24 -3.31
C SER A 126 -17.65 7.28 -2.18
N SER A 127 -18.12 7.55 -0.96
CA SER A 127 -18.12 6.57 0.12
C SER A 127 -19.14 5.46 -0.21
N PRO A 128 -18.77 4.16 -0.24
CA PRO A 128 -19.74 3.09 -0.27
C PRO A 128 -20.29 2.86 1.15
N ILE A 129 -21.61 3.02 1.26
CA ILE A 129 -22.55 2.10 1.92
C ILE A 129 -22.18 1.65 3.35
N SER A 130 -22.80 2.29 4.34
CA SER A 130 -23.06 1.63 5.63
C SER A 130 -24.27 0.70 5.49
N TYR A 131 -24.26 -0.47 6.13
CA TYR A 131 -25.35 -1.45 6.11
C TYR A 131 -26.22 -1.33 7.35
N GLY A 132 -27.54 -1.31 7.14
CA GLY A 132 -28.52 -1.61 8.19
C GLY A 132 -28.89 -3.09 8.14
N SER A 133 -29.30 -3.63 9.29
CA SER A 133 -29.71 -5.01 9.52
C SER A 133 -30.58 -5.65 8.41
N PHE A 134 -30.21 -6.87 8.00
CA PHE A 134 -31.04 -7.77 7.20
C PHE A 134 -32.10 -8.41 8.09
N THR A 135 -33.19 -7.71 8.37
CA THR A 135 -34.41 -8.34 8.87
C THR A 135 -35.53 -8.13 7.86
N SER A 136 -35.91 -9.24 7.21
CA SER A 136 -37.00 -9.40 6.23
C SER A 136 -36.81 -8.65 4.90
N VAL A 137 -36.20 -9.31 3.91
CA VAL A 137 -36.23 -8.87 2.50
C VAL A 137 -36.89 -9.96 1.66
N ARG A 138 -38.01 -9.63 1.00
CA ARG A 138 -38.82 -10.59 0.21
C ARG A 138 -38.50 -10.58 -1.29
N SER A 139 -37.67 -9.65 -1.81
CA SER A 139 -37.36 -9.54 -3.25
C SER A 139 -36.09 -8.75 -3.56
N LEU A 140 -35.40 -9.11 -4.66
CA LEU A 140 -34.23 -8.42 -5.24
C LEU A 140 -34.52 -6.97 -5.68
N VAL A 141 -35.77 -6.65 -5.99
CA VAL A 141 -36.18 -5.31 -6.45
C VAL A 141 -36.18 -4.30 -5.29
N ASP A 142 -36.54 -4.74 -4.07
CA ASP A 142 -36.50 -3.89 -2.87
C ASP A 142 -35.07 -3.56 -2.44
N ILE A 143 -34.14 -4.48 -2.70
CA ILE A 143 -32.70 -4.26 -2.51
C ILE A 143 -32.24 -3.13 -3.44
N LEU A 144 -32.62 -3.20 -4.72
CA LEU A 144 -32.24 -2.21 -5.73
C LEU A 144 -32.83 -0.81 -5.44
N LYS A 145 -34.10 -0.75 -5.01
CA LYS A 145 -34.81 0.51 -4.72
C LYS A 145 -34.25 1.22 -3.47
N ARG A 146 -33.96 0.47 -2.41
CA ARG A 146 -33.26 1.00 -1.20
C ARG A 146 -31.83 1.41 -1.48
N PHE A 147 -31.18 0.80 -2.48
CA PHE A 147 -29.87 1.21 -2.97
C PHE A 147 -29.93 2.64 -3.54
N VAL A 148 -30.89 2.89 -4.44
CA VAL A 148 -31.05 4.20 -5.13
C VAL A 148 -31.37 5.33 -4.15
N GLU A 149 -32.28 5.13 -3.19
CA GLU A 149 -32.63 6.17 -2.19
C GLU A 149 -31.47 6.52 -1.24
N ARG A 150 -30.59 5.55 -0.93
CA ARG A 150 -29.45 5.75 -0.01
C ARG A 150 -28.26 6.46 -0.67
N PHE A 151 -28.20 6.51 -2.00
CA PHE A 151 -27.22 7.29 -2.76
C PHE A 151 -27.49 8.81 -2.75
N ASN A 152 -28.72 9.24 -2.44
CA ASN A 152 -29.14 10.65 -2.49
C ASN A 152 -28.94 11.44 -1.19
N ARG A 153 -28.55 10.79 -0.08
CA ARG A 153 -28.20 11.50 1.17
C ARG A 153 -26.69 11.59 1.32
N ARG A 154 -26.11 12.72 0.90
CA ARG A 154 -24.70 13.05 1.11
C ARG A 154 -24.59 14.23 2.08
N LYS A 155 -23.93 14.02 3.21
CA LYS A 155 -23.31 15.10 4.00
C LYS A 155 -21.81 14.83 4.01
N SER A 156 -21.05 15.72 3.40
CA SER A 156 -19.58 15.73 3.52
C SER A 156 -19.21 16.05 4.96
N ARG A 157 -18.29 15.27 5.54
CA ARG A 157 -17.68 15.60 6.84
C ARG A 157 -16.42 16.42 6.56
N PRO A 158 -16.31 17.66 7.07
CA PRO A 158 -15.01 18.32 7.13
C PRO A 158 -14.16 17.56 8.15
N LEU A 159 -12.97 17.11 7.74
CA LEU A 159 -12.06 16.32 8.58
C LEU A 159 -10.66 16.94 8.55
N PRO A 160 -9.83 16.70 9.58
CA PRO A 160 -8.53 17.34 9.70
C PRO A 160 -7.56 16.94 8.59
N ALA A 161 -6.70 17.87 8.18
CA ALA A 161 -5.67 17.69 7.18
C ALA A 161 -4.54 16.77 7.69
N ILE A 162 -4.07 15.83 6.86
CA ILE A 162 -2.86 15.04 7.13
C ILE A 162 -1.68 15.81 6.56
N ASN A 163 -0.80 16.30 7.43
CA ASN A 163 0.28 17.20 7.02
C ASN A 163 1.47 16.48 6.37
N ASP A 164 1.80 15.24 6.78
CA ASP A 164 2.94 14.48 6.26
C ASP A 164 2.51 13.05 5.86
N LEU A 165 2.11 12.89 4.60
CA LEU A 165 1.77 11.61 3.96
C LEU A 165 2.73 11.35 2.80
N ILE A 166 3.40 10.19 2.83
CA ILE A 166 4.22 9.73 1.70
C ILE A 166 3.80 8.30 1.33
N GLU A 167 3.39 8.15 0.06
CA GLU A 167 3.04 6.88 -0.55
C GLU A 167 4.06 6.53 -1.63
N VAL A 168 4.77 5.42 -1.46
CA VAL A 168 5.86 4.99 -2.35
C VAL A 168 5.54 3.62 -2.92
N TYR A 169 5.74 3.46 -4.23
CA TYR A 169 5.50 2.23 -4.96
C TYR A 169 6.77 1.41 -5.08
N PHE A 170 6.65 0.11 -4.78
CA PHE A 170 7.72 -0.88 -4.73
C PHE A 170 7.43 -2.02 -5.73
N PRO A 171 8.47 -2.71 -6.22
CA PRO A 171 8.30 -3.88 -7.07
C PRO A 171 7.81 -5.09 -6.27
N GLY A 172 7.09 -6.00 -6.93
CA GLY A 172 6.50 -7.19 -6.32
C GLY A 172 5.01 -7.04 -6.02
N ASN A 173 4.36 -8.15 -5.65
CA ASN A 173 2.95 -8.22 -5.27
C ASN A 173 2.69 -7.81 -3.80
N HIS A 174 1.45 -7.96 -3.32
CA HIS A 174 1.09 -7.61 -1.94
C HIS A 174 2.00 -8.25 -0.87
N GLY A 175 2.31 -9.54 -1.00
CA GLY A 175 3.17 -10.25 -0.05
C GLY A 175 4.66 -9.92 -0.24
N ASP A 176 5.07 -9.48 -1.43
CA ASP A 176 6.43 -8.98 -1.65
C ASP A 176 6.67 -7.60 -1.02
N ILE A 177 5.61 -6.90 -0.60
CA ILE A 177 5.70 -5.63 0.14
C ILE A 177 5.39 -5.87 1.63
N GLY A 178 4.23 -6.46 1.94
CA GLY A 178 3.80 -6.72 3.32
C GLY A 178 4.54 -7.86 4.01
N GLY A 179 5.26 -8.70 3.26
CA GLY A 179 5.81 -9.97 3.75
C GLY A 179 4.81 -11.11 3.70
N GLY A 180 5.26 -12.29 4.14
CA GLY A 180 4.45 -13.52 4.19
C GLY A 180 4.85 -14.59 3.16
N TRP A 181 5.76 -14.27 2.24
CA TRP A 181 6.41 -15.28 1.40
C TRP A 181 7.48 -16.04 2.17
N LYS A 182 7.69 -17.31 1.80
CA LYS A 182 8.83 -18.07 2.30
C LYS A 182 10.11 -17.43 1.80
N ALA A 183 11.12 -17.42 2.65
CA ALA A 183 12.43 -16.96 2.25
C ALA A 183 13.01 -17.87 1.16
N SER A 184 13.80 -17.27 0.26
CA SER A 184 14.63 -18.03 -0.68
C SER A 184 15.60 -18.94 0.09
N SER A 185 16.30 -19.83 -0.63
CA SER A 185 17.38 -20.66 -0.10
C SER A 185 18.37 -19.91 0.80
N ASP A 186 18.63 -18.65 0.47
CA ASP A 186 19.61 -17.79 1.13
C ASP A 186 19.01 -16.95 2.27
N ASN A 187 17.79 -17.31 2.70
CA ASN A 187 16.99 -16.63 3.72
C ASN A 187 16.64 -15.16 3.36
N GLN A 188 16.50 -14.86 2.07
CA GLN A 188 16.22 -13.52 1.56
C GLN A 188 14.80 -13.43 0.99
N VAL A 189 14.19 -12.25 1.15
CA VAL A 189 12.84 -11.93 0.65
C VAL A 189 12.81 -10.53 0.07
N LEU A 190 11.95 -10.32 -0.94
CA LEU A 190 11.79 -9.00 -1.57
C LEU A 190 11.18 -7.97 -0.62
N SER A 191 10.35 -8.40 0.33
CA SER A 191 9.70 -7.54 1.32
C SER A 191 10.68 -6.83 2.25
N SER A 192 11.89 -7.36 2.41
CA SER A 192 12.97 -6.70 3.16
C SER A 192 13.32 -5.33 2.60
N VAL A 193 13.15 -5.08 1.29
CA VAL A 193 13.37 -3.76 0.71
C VAL A 193 12.38 -2.73 1.26
N SER A 194 11.09 -3.07 1.26
CA SER A 194 10.05 -2.16 1.78
C SER A 194 10.10 -2.02 3.30
N LEU A 195 10.44 -3.10 4.02
CA LEU A 195 10.64 -3.07 5.46
C LEU A 195 11.83 -2.18 5.84
N ARG A 196 12.95 -2.27 5.11
CA ARG A 196 14.12 -1.39 5.29
C ARG A 196 13.75 0.09 5.16
N TRP A 197 13.02 0.45 4.11
CA TRP A 197 12.51 1.81 3.92
C TRP A 197 11.59 2.26 5.07
N MET A 198 10.72 1.36 5.55
CA MET A 198 9.82 1.63 6.67
C MET A 198 10.58 1.84 7.98
N LEU A 199 11.57 1.01 8.26
CA LEU A 199 12.43 1.11 9.46
C LEU A 199 13.21 2.42 9.47
N ALA A 200 13.78 2.82 8.33
CA ALA A 200 14.49 4.10 8.22
C ALA A 200 13.60 5.30 8.56
N HIS A 201 12.35 5.28 8.11
CA HIS A 201 11.37 6.31 8.48
C HIS A 201 10.93 6.21 9.93
N ALA A 202 10.73 5.01 10.46
CA ALA A 202 10.39 4.81 11.87
C ALA A 202 11.48 5.40 12.79
N ILE A 203 12.76 5.14 12.49
CA ILE A 203 13.90 5.70 13.21
C ILE A 203 13.93 7.23 13.08
N LYS A 204 13.74 7.75 11.86
CA LYS A 204 13.68 9.20 11.59
C LYS A 204 12.67 9.93 12.48
N TYR A 205 11.53 9.29 12.76
CA TYR A 205 10.45 9.85 13.57
C TYR A 205 10.46 9.37 15.04
N GLY A 206 11.57 8.80 15.49
CA GLY A 206 11.83 8.52 16.92
C GLY A 206 11.19 7.24 17.45
N VAL A 207 10.80 6.30 16.59
CA VAL A 207 10.41 4.95 17.03
C VAL A 207 11.60 4.28 17.67
N ARG A 208 11.41 3.73 18.88
CA ARG A 208 12.46 3.05 19.64
C ARG A 208 12.42 1.57 19.34
N PHE A 209 13.59 1.01 19.03
CA PHE A 209 13.78 -0.41 18.79
C PHE A 209 14.59 -1.04 19.93
N GLN A 210 14.54 -2.37 20.02
CA GLN A 210 15.43 -3.08 20.94
C GLN A 210 16.89 -2.86 20.50
N PRO A 211 17.84 -2.68 21.43
CA PRO A 211 19.23 -2.48 21.06
C PRO A 211 19.74 -3.60 20.15
N GLN A 212 20.53 -3.23 19.14
CA GLN A 212 21.17 -4.10 18.14
C GLN A 212 20.21 -4.82 17.18
N SER A 213 18.89 -4.67 17.36
CA SER A 213 17.91 -5.42 16.56
C SER A 213 17.89 -4.95 15.10
N ILE A 214 18.02 -3.65 14.83
CA ILE A 214 18.01 -3.12 13.46
C ILE A 214 19.35 -3.38 12.78
N SER A 215 20.46 -3.20 13.50
CA SER A 215 21.80 -3.52 13.03
C SER A 215 21.91 -4.99 12.60
N GLN A 216 21.52 -5.91 13.47
CA GLN A 216 21.53 -7.34 13.19
C GLN A 216 20.63 -7.68 12.00
N TRP A 217 19.37 -7.21 12.01
CA TRP A 217 18.45 -7.47 10.91
C TRP A 217 18.96 -6.93 9.57
N SER A 218 19.58 -5.75 9.57
CA SER A 218 20.14 -5.12 8.37
C SER A 218 21.32 -5.91 7.80
N SER A 219 22.17 -6.48 8.67
CA SER A 219 23.26 -7.38 8.27
C SER A 219 22.74 -8.70 7.69
N ASP A 220 21.68 -9.25 8.27
CA ASP A 220 21.06 -10.50 7.80
C ASP A 220 20.31 -10.32 6.47
N HIS A 221 19.83 -9.11 6.18
CA HIS A 221 19.03 -8.80 4.97
C HIS A 221 19.65 -7.66 4.14
N PRO A 222 20.80 -7.86 3.49
CA PRO A 222 21.45 -6.82 2.72
C PRO A 222 20.53 -6.27 1.60
N PRO A 223 20.67 -4.99 1.22
CA PRO A 223 19.83 -4.40 0.16
C PRO A 223 19.95 -5.17 -1.16
N ILE A 224 21.17 -5.59 -1.51
CA ILE A 224 21.50 -6.27 -2.77
C ILE A 224 20.72 -7.58 -2.90
N SER A 225 20.83 -8.45 -1.89
CA SER A 225 20.13 -9.73 -1.87
C SER A 225 18.62 -9.56 -1.80
N SER A 226 18.14 -8.55 -1.07
CA SER A 226 16.71 -8.25 -0.93
C SER A 226 16.09 -7.85 -2.28
N PHE A 227 16.68 -6.90 -3.02
CA PHE A 227 16.09 -6.47 -4.29
C PHE A 227 16.29 -7.48 -5.43
N LEU A 228 17.29 -8.37 -5.34
CA LEU A 228 17.51 -9.47 -6.28
C LEU A 228 16.69 -10.73 -5.96
N SER A 229 15.95 -10.75 -4.85
CA SER A 229 15.07 -11.87 -4.52
C SER A 229 13.96 -12.05 -5.57
N PRO A 230 13.48 -13.28 -5.83
CA PRO A 230 12.35 -13.51 -6.74
C PRO A 230 11.11 -12.72 -6.33
N ASN A 231 10.34 -12.22 -7.30
CA ASN A 231 9.02 -11.63 -7.02
C ASN A 231 7.91 -12.62 -7.38
N HIS A 232 6.83 -12.56 -6.64
CA HIS A 232 5.77 -13.56 -6.69
C HIS A 232 4.57 -13.08 -7.50
N ASP A 233 3.84 -14.02 -8.12
CA ASP A 233 2.53 -13.75 -8.71
C ASP A 233 1.56 -14.90 -8.42
N ILE A 234 0.52 -14.58 -7.64
CA ILE A 234 -0.49 -15.55 -7.20
C ILE A 234 -1.40 -15.99 -8.35
N LEU A 235 -1.49 -15.22 -9.45
CA LEU A 235 -2.28 -15.61 -10.62
C LEU A 235 -1.49 -16.46 -11.62
N SER A 236 -0.20 -16.67 -11.38
CA SER A 236 0.66 -17.44 -12.29
C SER A 236 0.57 -18.93 -12.00
N PHE A 237 0.25 -19.73 -13.02
CA PHE A 237 0.34 -21.20 -12.95
C PHE A 237 1.79 -21.72 -13.10
N SER A 238 2.75 -20.83 -13.35
CA SER A 238 4.15 -21.24 -13.52
C SER A 238 4.73 -21.67 -12.18
N SER A 239 5.26 -22.90 -12.15
CA SER A 239 5.89 -23.49 -10.97
C SER A 239 7.12 -22.70 -10.50
N LYS A 240 7.50 -22.95 -9.25
CA LYS A 240 8.61 -22.35 -8.48
C LYS A 240 9.77 -21.80 -9.33
N SER A 241 10.31 -20.66 -8.91
CA SER A 241 11.70 -20.31 -9.23
C SER A 241 12.60 -21.49 -8.83
N PRO A 242 13.56 -21.94 -9.65
CA PRO A 242 14.64 -22.76 -9.12
C PRO A 242 15.28 -22.04 -7.93
N ASP A 243 15.73 -22.81 -6.93
CA ASP A 243 16.43 -22.27 -5.76
C ASP A 243 17.61 -21.40 -6.26
N SER A 244 17.60 -20.11 -5.90
CA SER A 244 18.41 -19.09 -6.53
C SER A 244 19.55 -18.64 -5.63
N ARG A 245 20.74 -19.18 -5.92
CA ARG A 245 22.14 -18.70 -5.73
C ARG A 245 22.58 -18.04 -4.41
N SER A 246 23.74 -18.53 -3.96
CA SER A 246 24.52 -18.20 -2.75
C SER A 246 25.27 -16.86 -2.72
N ASP A 247 25.37 -16.13 -3.83
CA ASP A 247 26.36 -15.05 -3.91
C ASP A 247 25.70 -13.67 -3.74
N ILE A 248 26.03 -13.01 -2.62
CA ILE A 248 25.56 -11.66 -2.19
C ILE A 248 26.19 -10.54 -3.05
N VAL A 249 26.59 -10.85 -4.29
CA VAL A 249 27.36 -9.92 -5.15
C VAL A 249 26.45 -9.36 -6.23
N LEU A 250 26.57 -8.06 -6.45
CA LEU A 250 25.88 -7.36 -7.54
C LEU A 250 26.35 -7.92 -8.90
N PRO A 251 25.46 -8.45 -9.75
CA PRO A 251 25.88 -9.09 -10.99
C PRO A 251 26.35 -8.06 -12.02
N GLU A 252 27.31 -8.44 -12.86
CA GLU A 252 27.82 -7.57 -13.93
C GLU A 252 26.90 -7.50 -15.17
N PHE A 253 25.98 -8.46 -15.28
CA PHE A 253 25.05 -8.60 -16.41
C PHE A 253 23.64 -8.90 -15.89
N PRO A 254 22.59 -8.61 -16.68
CA PRO A 254 21.21 -8.86 -16.25
C PRO A 254 20.97 -10.36 -16.05
N ILE A 255 20.34 -10.72 -14.94
CA ILE A 255 20.05 -12.10 -14.56
C ILE A 255 18.55 -12.38 -14.63
N LYS A 256 18.17 -13.65 -14.86
CA LYS A 256 16.78 -14.08 -14.78
C LYS A 256 16.44 -14.39 -13.31
N LEU A 257 15.48 -13.65 -12.75
CA LEU A 257 15.03 -13.80 -11.35
C LEU A 257 13.76 -14.65 -11.21
N PHE A 258 13.26 -15.20 -12.32
CA PHE A 258 12.00 -15.93 -12.39
C PHE A 258 10.82 -15.09 -11.90
N ALA A 259 10.77 -13.85 -12.38
CA ALA A 259 9.80 -12.85 -11.98
C ALA A 259 8.35 -13.30 -12.23
N GLY A 260 7.49 -13.15 -11.24
CA GLY A 260 6.05 -13.42 -11.36
C GLY A 260 5.70 -14.91 -11.40
N ARG A 261 6.41 -15.73 -10.63
CA ARG A 261 6.06 -17.13 -10.38
C ARG A 261 5.48 -17.31 -8.98
N GLY A 262 4.72 -18.37 -8.73
CA GLY A 262 4.06 -18.61 -7.45
C GLY A 262 4.43 -19.97 -6.87
N GLU A 263 4.42 -20.08 -5.54
CA GLU A 263 4.54 -21.36 -4.81
C GLU A 263 3.18 -22.01 -4.53
N GLU A 264 2.11 -21.37 -4.97
CA GLU A 264 0.76 -21.75 -4.61
C GLU A 264 0.28 -23.00 -5.35
N SER A 265 -0.57 -23.77 -4.67
CA SER A 265 -1.20 -24.94 -5.29
C SER A 265 -2.05 -24.54 -6.49
N PHE A 266 -2.14 -25.41 -7.49
CA PHE A 266 -2.97 -25.18 -8.68
C PHE A 266 -4.42 -24.79 -8.32
N LEU A 267 -5.02 -25.44 -7.32
CA LEU A 267 -6.37 -25.14 -6.85
C LEU A 267 -6.50 -23.74 -6.25
N TYR A 268 -5.46 -23.27 -5.55
CA TYR A 268 -5.44 -21.93 -4.98
C TYR A 268 -5.32 -20.85 -6.07
N VAL A 269 -4.46 -21.07 -7.07
CA VAL A 269 -4.36 -20.18 -8.24
C VAL A 269 -5.68 -20.17 -9.01
N LEU A 270 -6.29 -21.34 -9.23
CA LEU A 270 -7.59 -21.47 -9.89
C LEU A 270 -8.71 -20.74 -9.12
N PHE A 271 -8.73 -20.84 -7.79
CA PHE A 271 -9.67 -20.11 -6.95
C PHE A 271 -9.58 -18.59 -7.18
N TRP A 272 -8.36 -18.04 -7.23
CA TRP A 272 -8.18 -16.63 -7.54
C TRP A 272 -8.66 -16.27 -8.94
N TRP A 273 -8.39 -17.10 -9.94
CA TRP A 273 -8.91 -16.89 -11.30
C TRP A 273 -10.44 -16.92 -11.36
N ILE A 274 -11.12 -17.73 -10.55
CA ILE A 274 -12.58 -17.69 -10.43
C ILE A 274 -13.04 -16.33 -9.89
N LEU A 275 -12.35 -15.78 -8.88
CA LEU A 275 -12.65 -14.44 -8.36
C LEU A 275 -12.36 -13.33 -9.40
N GLU A 276 -11.36 -13.50 -10.26
CA GLU A 276 -11.03 -12.55 -11.34
C GLU A 276 -12.15 -12.42 -12.39
N LEU A 277 -12.95 -13.49 -12.57
CA LEU A 277 -14.10 -13.53 -13.46
C LEU A 277 -15.34 -12.84 -12.88
N ILE A 278 -15.40 -12.67 -11.55
CA ILE A 278 -16.52 -11.99 -10.91
C ILE A 278 -16.46 -10.50 -11.28
N PRO A 279 -17.49 -9.94 -11.93
CA PRO A 279 -17.52 -8.55 -12.30
C PRO A 279 -17.81 -7.70 -11.06
N PHE A 280 -16.79 -7.44 -10.24
CA PHE A 280 -16.89 -6.43 -9.19
C PHE A 280 -17.21 -5.08 -9.84
N LEU A 281 -18.22 -4.35 -9.34
CA LEU A 281 -18.60 -3.03 -9.81
C LEU A 281 -17.36 -2.14 -9.98
N ARG A 282 -17.03 -1.78 -11.21
CA ARG A 282 -15.96 -0.82 -11.52
C ARG A 282 -16.58 0.48 -11.97
N ILE A 283 -15.97 1.58 -11.58
CA ILE A 283 -16.20 2.88 -12.18
C ILE A 283 -15.11 3.01 -13.25
N THR A 284 -15.49 3.17 -14.51
CA THR A 284 -14.56 3.33 -15.63
C THR A 284 -14.84 4.68 -16.29
N GLU A 285 -13.79 5.43 -16.54
CA GLU A 285 -13.83 6.67 -17.31
C GLU A 285 -13.93 6.32 -18.80
N ILE A 286 -14.90 6.89 -19.50
CA ILE A 286 -14.95 6.83 -20.96
C ILE A 286 -14.20 8.06 -21.47
N GLN A 287 -13.06 7.84 -22.12
CA GLN A 287 -12.13 8.90 -22.56
C GLN A 287 -12.73 9.91 -23.56
N GLU A 288 -13.88 9.61 -24.15
CA GLU A 288 -14.47 10.46 -25.20
C GLU A 288 -15.34 11.60 -24.65
N ASP A 289 -15.96 11.46 -23.47
CA ASP A 289 -16.91 12.46 -22.95
C ASP A 289 -16.67 12.89 -21.49
N GLY A 290 -15.61 12.40 -20.83
CA GLY A 290 -15.28 12.75 -19.43
C GLY A 290 -16.31 12.28 -18.39
N TYR A 291 -17.27 11.43 -18.77
CA TYR A 291 -18.24 10.85 -17.86
C TYR A 291 -17.77 9.50 -17.31
N TRP A 292 -17.90 9.35 -15.99
CA TRP A 292 -17.64 8.11 -15.28
C TRP A 292 -18.86 7.19 -15.37
N LYS A 293 -18.74 6.05 -16.06
CA LYS A 293 -19.81 5.03 -16.09
C LYS A 293 -19.44 3.87 -15.16
N ARG A 294 -20.41 3.43 -14.35
CA ARG A 294 -20.30 2.17 -13.61
C ARG A 294 -20.42 1.02 -14.61
N ALA A 295 -19.35 0.27 -14.78
CA ALA A 295 -19.27 -0.87 -15.68
C ALA A 295 -18.99 -2.16 -14.91
N PHE A 296 -19.70 -3.22 -15.27
CA PHE A 296 -19.46 -4.57 -14.77
C PHE A 296 -18.41 -5.21 -15.66
N VAL A 297 -17.14 -5.03 -15.29
CA VAL A 297 -16.01 -5.54 -16.09
C VAL A 297 -15.17 -6.46 -15.21
N PRO A 298 -14.96 -7.73 -15.61
CA PRO A 298 -14.06 -8.65 -14.91
C PRO A 298 -12.62 -8.10 -14.96
N ASN A 299 -11.82 -8.45 -13.94
CA ASN A 299 -10.46 -7.93 -13.85
C ASN A 299 -9.49 -8.66 -14.78
N LEU A 300 -9.64 -9.98 -14.90
CA LEU A 300 -8.81 -10.83 -15.77
C LEU A 300 -7.30 -10.64 -15.53
N GLY A 301 -6.87 -10.45 -14.29
CA GLY A 301 -5.45 -10.27 -13.94
C GLY A 301 -4.82 -8.99 -14.50
N LYS A 302 -5.63 -7.96 -14.80
CA LYS A 302 -5.11 -6.64 -15.22
C LYS A 302 -4.27 -6.01 -14.12
N HIS A 303 -3.18 -5.38 -14.53
CA HIS A 303 -2.32 -4.58 -13.64
C HIS A 303 -3.07 -3.39 -13.07
N ARG A 304 -2.63 -2.93 -11.89
CA ARG A 304 -3.08 -1.69 -11.28
C ARG A 304 -2.75 -0.49 -12.17
N VAL A 305 -3.67 0.47 -12.19
CA VAL A 305 -3.44 1.78 -12.81
C VAL A 305 -2.69 2.64 -11.80
N LEU A 306 -1.51 3.12 -12.20
CA LEU A 306 -0.67 3.95 -11.36
C LEU A 306 -1.00 5.43 -11.61
N PRO A 307 -1.20 6.25 -10.56
CA PRO A 307 -1.37 7.70 -10.70
C PRO A 307 -0.12 8.36 -11.30
N SER A 308 -0.28 9.45 -12.05
CA SER A 308 0.85 10.23 -12.57
C SER A 308 1.72 10.82 -11.46
N THR A 309 1.14 11.15 -10.30
CA THR A 309 1.81 11.68 -9.11
C THR A 309 2.45 10.62 -8.22
N SER A 310 2.50 9.34 -8.64
CA SER A 310 3.06 8.25 -7.84
C SER A 310 4.57 8.39 -7.61
N LEU A 311 5.05 8.21 -6.38
CA LEU A 311 6.47 8.16 -6.07
C LEU A 311 6.98 6.73 -6.19
N PHE A 312 8.12 6.53 -6.83
CA PHE A 312 8.71 5.19 -7.02
C PHE A 312 9.92 4.99 -6.14
N HIS A 313 10.03 3.79 -5.57
CA HIS A 313 11.23 3.39 -4.85
C HIS A 313 12.36 3.08 -5.84
N TRP A 314 13.61 3.36 -5.44
CA TRP A 314 14.79 3.10 -6.29
C TRP A 314 14.88 1.63 -6.74
N SER A 315 14.41 0.71 -5.90
CA SER A 315 14.44 -0.73 -6.19
C SER A 315 13.62 -1.12 -7.44
N VAL A 316 12.62 -0.32 -7.83
CA VAL A 316 11.89 -0.50 -9.09
C VAL A 316 12.86 -0.39 -10.27
N PHE A 317 13.67 0.66 -10.29
CA PHE A 317 14.63 0.93 -11.37
C PHE A 317 15.80 -0.05 -11.36
N TYR A 318 16.29 -0.41 -10.17
CA TYR A 318 17.35 -1.42 -10.04
C TYR A 318 16.89 -2.79 -10.48
N ARG A 319 15.65 -3.19 -10.18
CA ARG A 319 15.10 -4.44 -10.73
C ARG A 319 14.90 -4.36 -12.24
N LEU A 320 14.42 -3.24 -12.78
CA LEU A 320 14.36 -3.07 -14.23
C LEU A 320 15.74 -3.24 -14.87
N HIS A 321 16.79 -2.72 -14.24
CA HIS A 321 18.17 -2.82 -14.75
C HIS A 321 18.72 -4.25 -14.62
N TYR A 322 18.69 -4.84 -13.42
CA TYR A 322 19.37 -6.09 -13.10
C TYR A 322 18.56 -7.36 -13.40
N ALA A 323 17.22 -7.29 -13.42
CA ALA A 323 16.36 -8.45 -13.67
C ALA A 323 15.89 -8.49 -15.13
N ALA A 324 16.45 -9.41 -15.90
CA ALA A 324 16.19 -9.57 -17.33
C ALA A 324 14.70 -9.80 -17.63
N ASP A 325 14.02 -10.57 -16.78
CA ASP A 325 12.64 -11.02 -16.93
C ASP A 325 11.61 -10.13 -16.21
N TYR A 326 12.05 -9.11 -15.47
CA TYR A 326 11.16 -8.12 -14.89
C TYR A 326 10.74 -7.07 -15.95
N ASN A 327 9.44 -6.99 -16.24
CA ASN A 327 8.88 -6.06 -17.23
C ASN A 327 7.42 -5.69 -16.91
N PRO A 328 7.18 -4.87 -15.87
CA PRO A 328 5.84 -4.42 -15.48
C PRO A 328 5.19 -3.57 -16.58
N LYS A 329 4.00 -3.99 -17.03
CA LYS A 329 3.27 -3.34 -18.14
C LYS A 329 2.63 -2.00 -17.77
N ASN A 330 2.47 -1.71 -16.48
CA ASN A 330 1.86 -0.48 -15.97
C ASN A 330 2.83 0.72 -15.89
N LEU A 331 4.09 0.59 -16.33
CA LEU A 331 5.08 1.67 -16.29
C LEU A 331 5.22 2.49 -17.59
N HIS A 332 4.63 2.05 -18.71
CA HIS A 332 4.90 2.63 -20.03
C HIS A 332 4.39 4.06 -20.23
N ASN A 333 3.38 4.50 -19.46
CA ASN A 333 2.68 5.78 -19.68
C ASN A 333 3.06 6.85 -18.63
N LEU A 334 4.20 6.71 -17.96
CA LEU A 334 4.62 7.58 -16.86
C LEU A 334 5.92 8.32 -17.18
N SER A 335 6.10 9.51 -16.59
CA SER A 335 7.35 10.27 -16.63
C SER A 335 8.43 9.59 -15.77
N LEU A 336 9.02 8.51 -16.30
CA LEU A 336 10.00 7.69 -15.57
C LEU A 336 11.26 8.48 -15.17
N GLY A 337 11.68 9.46 -15.96
CA GLY A 337 12.86 10.28 -15.69
C GLY A 337 12.74 11.09 -14.39
N GLU A 338 11.63 11.80 -14.21
CA GLU A 338 11.34 12.58 -13.00
C GLU A 338 11.30 11.67 -11.76
N LYS A 339 10.57 10.55 -11.85
CA LYS A 339 10.46 9.56 -10.77
C LYS A 339 11.81 8.93 -10.41
N PHE A 340 12.67 8.71 -11.42
CA PHE A 340 14.01 8.18 -11.22
C PHE A 340 14.88 9.14 -10.41
N ILE A 341 14.86 10.43 -10.79
CA ILE A 341 15.56 11.49 -10.06
C ILE A 341 15.06 11.56 -8.62
N GLU A 342 13.75 11.69 -8.41
CA GLU A 342 13.15 11.79 -7.07
C GLU A 342 13.53 10.60 -6.17
N SER A 343 13.56 9.38 -6.73
CA SER A 343 13.88 8.17 -5.97
C SER A 343 15.34 8.11 -5.49
N LEU A 344 16.28 8.71 -6.24
CA LEU A 344 17.72 8.62 -5.99
C LEU A 344 18.32 9.87 -5.33
N MET A 345 17.70 11.04 -5.52
CA MET A 345 18.22 12.31 -4.98
C MET A 345 18.30 12.35 -3.45
N GLN A 346 17.54 11.49 -2.76
CA GLN A 346 17.62 11.38 -1.30
C GLN A 346 18.96 10.80 -0.80
N PHE A 347 19.76 10.15 -1.66
CA PHE A 347 21.02 9.52 -1.27
C PHE A 347 22.24 10.34 -1.69
N LYS A 348 23.14 10.58 -0.74
CA LYS A 348 24.39 11.37 -0.93
C LYS A 348 25.41 10.68 -1.86
N ILE A 349 25.26 9.38 -2.13
CA ILE A 349 26.21 8.58 -2.94
C ILE A 349 26.15 8.91 -4.44
N PHE A 350 25.09 9.59 -4.89
CA PHE A 350 24.90 9.96 -6.29
C PHE A 350 25.14 11.45 -6.55
N LYS A 351 25.62 11.74 -7.77
CA LYS A 351 25.79 13.12 -8.25
C LYS A 351 24.58 13.53 -9.08
N PHE A 352 23.98 14.68 -8.75
CA PHE A 352 22.78 15.17 -9.43
C PHE A 352 22.95 15.25 -10.96
N ASN A 353 24.04 15.84 -11.45
CA ASN A 353 24.27 16.01 -12.89
C ASN A 353 24.32 14.67 -13.65
N GLU A 354 24.85 13.61 -13.02
CA GLU A 354 24.96 12.28 -13.62
C GLU A 354 23.58 11.62 -13.73
N ILE A 355 22.79 11.66 -12.64
CA ILE A 355 21.41 11.14 -12.64
C ILE A 355 20.53 11.94 -13.60
N TYR A 356 20.62 13.27 -13.56
CA TYR A 356 19.79 14.16 -14.37
C TYR A 356 20.01 13.91 -15.86
N SER A 357 21.27 13.89 -16.32
CA SER A 357 21.61 13.59 -17.71
C SER A 357 21.13 12.20 -18.13
N TYR A 358 21.22 11.20 -17.25
CA TYR A 358 20.69 9.87 -17.56
C TYR A 358 19.16 9.81 -17.61
N SER A 359 18.48 10.61 -16.79
CA SER A 359 17.01 10.65 -16.70
C SER A 359 16.33 11.25 -17.94
N GLU A 360 17.07 12.00 -18.77
CA GLU A 360 16.54 12.56 -20.01
C GLU A 360 16.11 11.44 -20.96
N ASN A 361 14.84 11.51 -21.38
CA ASN A 361 14.17 10.49 -22.21
C ASN A 361 14.30 9.06 -21.66
N LEU A 362 14.25 8.92 -20.32
CA LEU A 362 14.35 7.62 -19.66
C LEU A 362 13.17 6.74 -20.02
N THR A 363 13.46 5.58 -20.59
CA THR A 363 12.48 4.53 -20.90
C THR A 363 12.90 3.22 -20.25
N VAL A 364 11.94 2.31 -20.05
CA VAL A 364 12.24 0.95 -19.57
C VAL A 364 13.30 0.28 -20.45
N LYS A 365 13.22 0.47 -21.78
CA LYS A 365 14.19 -0.08 -22.73
C LYS A 365 15.60 0.48 -22.53
N LYS A 366 15.72 1.79 -22.24
CA LYS A 366 17.01 2.43 -21.91
C LYS A 366 17.60 1.83 -20.64
N ILE A 367 16.80 1.70 -19.58
CA ILE A 367 17.25 1.13 -18.29
C ILE A 367 17.76 -0.31 -18.47
N LYS A 368 17.05 -1.14 -19.24
CA LYS A 368 17.42 -2.56 -19.43
C LYS A 368 18.71 -2.76 -20.24
N ASN A 369 18.95 -1.89 -21.22
CA ASN A 369 20.00 -2.10 -22.21
C ASN A 369 21.25 -1.25 -21.95
N ASP A 370 21.14 -0.11 -21.26
CA ASP A 370 22.25 0.81 -21.03
C ASP A 370 22.96 0.52 -19.70
N TRP A 371 24.08 -0.22 -19.81
CA TRP A 371 24.98 -0.60 -18.72
C TRP A 371 26.26 0.25 -18.66
N THR A 372 26.32 1.32 -19.44
CA THR A 372 27.48 2.23 -19.45
C THR A 372 27.67 3.03 -18.16
N PRO A 373 26.61 3.50 -17.46
CA PRO A 373 26.80 4.35 -16.29
C PRO A 373 27.32 3.56 -15.09
N ARG A 374 28.35 4.10 -14.42
CA ARG A 374 28.95 3.47 -13.24
C ARG A 374 28.08 3.61 -11.99
N PHE A 375 27.16 4.57 -11.95
CA PHE A 375 26.30 4.78 -10.79
C PHE A 375 25.44 3.55 -10.47
N TRP A 376 25.10 2.69 -11.44
CA TRP A 376 24.35 1.45 -11.19
C TRP A 376 25.07 0.50 -10.23
N LYS A 377 26.41 0.57 -10.15
CA LYS A 377 27.19 -0.23 -9.20
C LYS A 377 27.05 0.24 -7.74
N LYS A 378 26.46 1.41 -7.50
CA LYS A 378 26.26 1.98 -6.16
C LYS A 378 24.83 1.67 -5.69
N VAL A 379 24.68 0.73 -4.78
CA VAL A 379 23.35 0.34 -4.31
C VAL A 379 22.89 1.29 -3.19
N PRO A 380 21.72 1.93 -3.29
CA PRO A 380 21.18 2.76 -2.22
C PRO A 380 20.82 1.94 -0.97
N ASP A 381 20.95 2.55 0.21
CA ASP A 381 20.53 1.96 1.48
C ASP A 381 20.04 3.07 2.43
N GLU A 382 18.75 3.04 2.77
CA GLU A 382 18.11 4.03 3.65
C GLU A 382 18.54 3.92 5.11
N LEU A 383 18.94 2.72 5.56
CA LEU A 383 19.34 2.49 6.95
C LEU A 383 20.81 2.85 7.19
N SER A 384 21.64 2.86 6.15
CA SER A 384 23.09 3.10 6.25
C SER A 384 23.43 4.36 7.07
N GLU A 385 22.81 5.50 6.75
CA GLU A 385 23.06 6.77 7.45
C GLU A 385 22.66 6.73 8.94
N TYR A 386 21.67 5.92 9.33
CA TYR A 386 21.26 5.79 10.72
C TYR A 386 22.17 4.84 11.50
N LEU A 387 22.53 3.71 10.89
CA LEU A 387 23.44 2.72 11.49
C LEU A 387 24.88 3.26 11.65
N GLU A 388 25.32 4.14 10.74
CA GLU A 388 26.60 4.85 10.90
C GLU A 388 26.59 5.82 12.09
N LYS A 389 25.44 6.41 12.42
CA LYS A 389 25.29 7.35 13.53
C LYS A 389 25.13 6.64 14.88
N ASP A 390 24.45 5.51 14.89
CA ASP A 390 24.21 4.71 16.09
C ASP A 390 24.27 3.21 15.77
N ALA A 391 25.41 2.60 16.09
CA ALA A 391 25.64 1.17 15.87
C ALA A 391 24.84 0.28 16.85
N ASN A 392 24.25 0.84 17.90
CA ASN A 392 23.43 0.11 18.87
C ASN A 392 21.95 0.04 18.48
N LEU A 393 21.56 0.56 17.32
CA LEU A 393 20.20 0.47 16.76
C LEU A 393 19.76 -0.97 16.44
#